data_AF-A0A7S1PDC2-F1
#
_entry.id   AF-A0A7S1PDC2-F1
#
_cell.length_a   1.000
_cell.length_b   1.000
_cell.length_c   1.000
_cell.angle_alpha   90.00
_cell.angle_beta   90.00
_cell.angle_gamma   90.00
#
_symmetry.space_group_name_H-M   'P 1'
#
loop_
_entity.id
_entity.type
_entity.pdbx_description
1 polymer ?
#
loop_
_entity_poly.entity_id
_entity_poly.type
_entity_poly.pdbx_seq_one_letter_code
_entity_poly.pdbx_strand_id
1 'polypeptide(L)'
;RLRREGERDPPTTPTGAIGHAKCYAAIPDAKQKNQLWTRYLQISTLNLHDISASMASFHQRHPCQRHLLAPYVKLFFKEVRRVFRCKHPHLALQFWEQLFPLHRVANSSRTLARTLRLIEALGEDEKLLRRVALDGYDELLRAHACREMCWVQSGTASLPQEEQGGDLSDLEDTD
;
A
#
# COMPACT_ATOMS: atom_id res chain seq x y z
N ARG A 1 3.89 -24.02 10.97
CA ARG A 1 3.14 -24.15 9.69
C ARG A 1 4.01 -23.80 8.50
N LEU A 2 4.56 -22.57 8.42
CA LEU A 2 5.46 -22.11 7.36
C LEU A 2 6.64 -23.04 7.05
N ARG A 3 7.31 -23.57 8.09
CA ARG A 3 8.43 -24.54 7.92
C ARG A 3 7.99 -25.84 7.21
N ARG A 4 6.82 -26.38 7.56
CA ARG A 4 6.24 -27.59 6.92
C ARG A 4 5.79 -27.34 5.48
N GLU A 5 5.38 -26.10 5.17
CA GLU A 5 4.96 -25.72 3.82
C GLU A 5 6.17 -25.57 2.91
N GLY A 6 7.27 -24.99 3.40
CA GLY A 6 8.55 -24.93 2.67
C GLY A 6 9.22 -26.30 2.44
N GLU A 7 8.91 -27.31 3.26
CA GLU A 7 9.31 -28.71 3.03
C GLU A 7 8.47 -29.37 1.92
N ARG A 8 7.20 -28.96 1.75
CA ARG A 8 6.29 -29.50 0.72
C ARG A 8 6.54 -28.86 -0.66
N ASP A 9 6.76 -27.55 -0.69
CA ASP A 9 7.10 -26.80 -1.91
C ASP A 9 8.33 -25.92 -1.63
N PRO A 10 9.54 -26.41 -1.96
CA PRO A 10 10.75 -25.66 -1.69
C PRO A 10 10.82 -24.42 -2.59
N PRO A 11 11.52 -23.35 -2.14
CA PRO A 11 11.68 -22.11 -2.90
C PRO A 11 12.47 -22.28 -4.22
N THR A 12 12.95 -23.49 -4.51
CA THR A 12 13.62 -23.86 -5.76
C THR A 12 12.63 -24.13 -6.90
N THR A 13 11.33 -24.29 -6.64
CA THR A 13 10.29 -24.35 -7.68
C THR A 13 9.66 -22.97 -7.89
N PRO A 14 9.14 -22.63 -9.10
CA PRO A 14 8.48 -21.35 -9.32
C PRO A 14 7.30 -21.09 -8.37
N THR A 15 6.45 -22.09 -8.14
CA THR A 15 5.32 -21.98 -7.21
C THR A 15 5.78 -21.84 -5.76
N GLY A 16 6.82 -22.59 -5.36
CA GLY A 16 7.42 -22.49 -4.03
C GLY A 16 8.07 -21.13 -3.78
N ALA A 17 8.70 -20.53 -4.80
CA ALA A 17 9.27 -19.18 -4.72
C ALA A 17 8.19 -18.11 -4.49
N ILE A 18 7.08 -18.18 -5.22
CA ILE A 18 5.91 -17.31 -5.02
C ILE A 18 5.34 -17.48 -3.59
N GLY A 19 5.12 -18.72 -3.17
CA GLY A 19 4.59 -19.04 -1.84
C GLY A 19 5.51 -18.52 -0.73
N HIS A 20 6.81 -18.73 -0.87
CA HIS A 20 7.82 -18.22 0.04
C HIS A 20 7.81 -16.68 0.09
N ALA A 21 7.75 -16.00 -1.07
CA ALA A 21 7.72 -14.55 -1.14
C ALA A 21 6.50 -13.93 -0.44
N LYS A 22 5.33 -14.57 -0.58
CA LYS A 22 4.10 -14.20 0.15
C LYS A 22 4.26 -14.37 1.65
N CYS A 23 4.73 -15.54 2.07
CA CYS A 23 4.90 -15.87 3.49
C CYS A 23 5.93 -14.96 4.16
N TYR A 24 7.03 -14.68 3.48
CA TYR A 24 8.06 -13.77 3.97
C TYR A 24 7.54 -12.34 4.11
N ALA A 25 6.78 -11.85 3.12
CA ALA A 25 6.17 -10.52 3.20
C ALA A 25 5.06 -10.39 4.24
N ALA A 26 4.43 -11.49 4.64
CA ALA A 26 3.42 -11.53 5.68
C ALA A 26 3.97 -11.33 7.10
N ILE A 27 5.26 -11.58 7.33
CA ILE A 27 5.85 -11.58 8.67
C ILE A 27 5.75 -10.18 9.30
N PRO A 28 5.18 -10.04 10.51
CA PRO A 28 5.00 -8.76 11.19
C PRO A 28 6.30 -8.27 11.87
N ASP A 29 7.39 -8.15 11.11
CA ASP A 29 8.69 -7.70 11.61
C ASP A 29 9.17 -6.44 10.87
N ALA A 30 9.54 -5.40 11.62
CA ALA A 30 9.91 -4.10 11.06
C ALA A 30 11.15 -4.17 10.17
N LYS A 31 12.16 -4.96 10.57
CA LYS A 31 13.39 -5.13 9.79
C LYS A 31 13.08 -5.77 8.44
N GLN A 32 12.28 -6.84 8.42
CA GLN A 32 11.84 -7.49 7.19
C GLN A 32 11.00 -6.59 6.30
N LYS A 33 10.06 -5.83 6.86
CA LYS A 33 9.26 -4.87 6.07
C LYS A 33 10.13 -3.81 5.40
N ASN A 34 11.14 -3.29 6.10
CA ASN A 34 12.09 -2.34 5.54
C ASN A 34 12.96 -2.95 4.42
N GLN A 35 13.42 -4.19 4.61
CA GLN A 35 14.19 -4.90 3.58
C GLN A 35 13.36 -5.12 2.31
N LEU A 36 12.09 -5.54 2.47
CA LEU A 36 11.17 -5.74 1.36
C LEU A 36 10.86 -4.43 0.63
N TRP A 37 10.58 -3.36 1.38
CA TRP A 37 10.34 -2.04 0.80
C TRP A 37 11.52 -1.57 -0.05
N THR A 38 12.74 -1.70 0.47
CA THR A 38 13.97 -1.36 -0.26
C THR A 38 14.11 -2.20 -1.52
N ARG A 39 13.84 -3.51 -1.43
CA ARG A 39 13.87 -4.42 -2.56
C ARG A 39 12.89 -3.99 -3.65
N TYR A 40 11.65 -3.65 -3.29
CA TYR A 40 10.62 -3.15 -4.20
C TYR A 40 11.08 -1.95 -5.04
N LEU A 41 11.81 -1.02 -4.43
CA LEU A 41 12.33 0.17 -5.12
C LEU A 41 13.55 -0.13 -6.00
N GLN A 42 14.32 -1.18 -5.71
CA GLN A 42 15.57 -1.49 -6.41
C GLN A 42 15.39 -2.43 -7.61
N ILE A 43 14.29 -3.18 -7.69
CA ILE A 43 14.07 -4.14 -8.78
C ILE A 43 14.06 -3.47 -10.15
N SER A 44 14.75 -4.08 -11.11
CA SER A 44 14.85 -3.62 -12.49
C SER A 44 14.03 -4.49 -13.44
N THR A 45 14.22 -5.82 -13.51
CA THR A 45 13.56 -6.63 -14.57
C THR A 45 13.37 -8.12 -14.31
N LEU A 46 14.01 -8.73 -13.31
CA LEU A 46 13.98 -10.20 -13.14
C LEU A 46 13.16 -10.60 -11.91
N ASN A 47 12.08 -11.34 -12.17
CA ASN A 47 11.17 -11.97 -11.20
C ASN A 47 9.96 -11.14 -10.70
N LEU A 48 9.22 -10.59 -11.65
CA LEU A 48 8.01 -9.80 -11.40
C LEU A 48 6.92 -10.55 -10.63
N HIS A 49 6.73 -11.85 -10.88
CA HIS A 49 5.66 -12.64 -10.25
C HIS A 49 5.85 -12.78 -8.73
N ASP A 50 7.04 -13.14 -8.28
CA ASP A 50 7.35 -13.27 -6.86
C ASP A 50 7.22 -11.93 -6.15
N ILE A 51 7.66 -10.85 -6.80
CA ILE A 51 7.60 -9.50 -6.27
C ILE A 51 6.17 -8.99 -6.17
N SER A 52 5.35 -9.15 -7.21
CA SER A 52 3.92 -8.83 -7.16
C SER A 52 3.23 -9.61 -6.05
N ALA A 53 3.52 -10.91 -5.91
CA ALA A 53 2.98 -11.74 -4.84
C ALA A 53 3.43 -11.28 -3.44
N SER A 54 4.69 -10.84 -3.32
CA SER A 54 5.26 -10.26 -2.11
C SER A 54 4.58 -8.94 -1.74
N MET A 55 4.41 -8.02 -2.70
CA MET A 55 3.71 -6.75 -2.52
C MET A 55 2.26 -6.97 -2.09
N ALA A 56 1.55 -7.90 -2.74
CA ALA A 56 0.17 -8.26 -2.40
C ALA A 56 0.03 -8.73 -0.94
N SER A 57 1.08 -9.35 -0.39
CA SER A 57 1.10 -9.86 0.99
C SER A 57 1.70 -8.87 2.00
N PHE A 58 2.24 -7.74 1.54
CA PHE A 58 2.90 -6.76 2.39
C PHE A 58 1.91 -6.10 3.36
N HIS A 59 0.71 -5.76 2.88
CA HIS A 59 -0.37 -5.15 3.63
C HIS A 59 -1.34 -6.16 4.25
N GLN A 60 -0.81 -7.17 4.95
CA GLN A 60 -1.69 -8.08 5.69
C GLN A 60 -2.60 -7.31 6.65
N ARG A 61 -3.92 -7.49 6.48
CA ARG A 61 -4.99 -6.78 7.19
C ARG A 61 -5.14 -7.15 8.68
N HIS A 62 -4.15 -7.82 9.27
CA HIS A 62 -4.23 -8.17 10.69
C HIS A 62 -4.16 -6.89 11.56
N PRO A 63 -5.11 -6.65 12.47
CA PRO A 63 -5.15 -5.42 13.27
C PRO A 63 -3.85 -5.11 14.02
N CYS A 64 -3.12 -6.14 14.48
CA CYS A 64 -1.84 -5.94 15.17
C CYS A 64 -0.74 -5.32 14.29
N GLN A 65 -0.85 -5.37 12.96
CA GLN A 65 0.16 -4.79 12.04
C GLN A 65 -0.15 -3.33 11.68
N ARG A 66 -1.22 -2.74 12.22
CA ARG A 66 -1.64 -1.37 11.87
C ARG A 66 -0.54 -0.34 12.16
N HIS A 67 0.01 -0.34 13.36
CA HIS A 67 1.10 0.59 13.72
C HIS A 67 2.36 0.33 12.88
N LEU A 68 2.70 -0.95 12.68
CA LEU A 68 3.87 -1.37 11.91
C LEU A 68 3.86 -0.84 10.47
N LEU A 69 2.70 -0.87 9.80
CA LEU A 69 2.64 -0.44 8.39
C LEU A 69 2.27 1.04 8.19
N ALA A 70 1.98 1.79 9.26
CA ALA A 70 1.63 3.20 9.15
C ALA A 70 2.72 4.06 8.45
N PRO A 71 4.03 3.85 8.69
CA PRO A 71 5.07 4.62 8.02
C PRO A 71 5.10 4.43 6.49
N TYR A 72 4.73 3.25 6.00
CA TYR A 72 4.78 2.95 4.56
C TYR A 72 3.74 3.71 3.75
N VAL A 73 2.69 4.26 4.38
CA VAL A 73 1.78 5.19 3.71
C VAL A 73 2.52 6.45 3.29
N LYS A 74 3.29 7.07 4.20
CA LYS A 74 4.09 8.26 3.88
C LYS A 74 5.16 7.92 2.85
N LEU A 75 5.85 6.78 3.01
CA LEU A 75 6.87 6.32 2.06
C LEU A 75 6.30 6.03 0.66
N PHE A 76 5.08 5.49 0.55
CA PHE A 76 4.43 5.26 -0.73
C PHE A 76 4.32 6.55 -1.53
N PHE A 77 3.73 7.60 -0.94
CA PHE A 77 3.55 8.88 -1.62
C PHE A 77 4.88 9.59 -1.93
N LYS A 78 5.90 9.39 -1.08
CA LYS A 78 7.26 9.90 -1.34
C LYS A 78 7.90 9.25 -2.58
N GLU A 79 7.72 7.95 -2.75
CA GLU A 79 8.47 7.19 -3.77
C GLU A 79 7.68 6.94 -5.07
N VAL A 80 6.34 7.00 -5.05
CA VAL A 80 5.49 6.58 -6.18
C VAL A 80 5.84 7.30 -7.49
N ARG A 81 6.09 8.62 -7.45
CA ARG A 81 6.49 9.38 -8.65
C ARG A 81 7.82 8.90 -9.21
N ARG A 82 8.80 8.56 -8.35
CA ARG A 82 10.08 8.00 -8.77
C ARG A 82 9.90 6.62 -9.40
N VAL A 83 9.06 5.77 -8.81
CA VAL A 83 8.75 4.44 -9.34
C VAL A 83 8.16 4.55 -10.76
N PHE A 84 7.16 5.40 -10.97
CA PHE A 84 6.55 5.58 -12.30
C PHE A 84 7.50 6.19 -13.34
N ARG A 85 8.44 7.04 -12.93
CA ARG A 85 9.45 7.61 -13.83
C ARG A 85 10.57 6.63 -14.20
N CYS A 86 11.02 5.82 -13.24
CA CYS A 86 12.25 5.03 -13.40
C CYS A 86 12.00 3.55 -13.72
N LYS A 87 10.79 3.04 -13.54
CA LYS A 87 10.49 1.60 -13.67
C LYS A 87 9.65 1.31 -14.90
N HIS A 88 9.74 0.06 -15.36
CA HIS A 88 8.88 -0.45 -16.41
C HIS A 88 7.40 -0.23 -16.04
N PRO A 89 6.52 0.25 -16.96
CA PRO A 89 5.14 0.61 -16.64
C PRO A 89 4.36 -0.49 -15.91
N HIS A 90 4.55 -1.74 -16.30
CA HIS A 90 3.88 -2.85 -15.63
C HIS A 90 4.28 -2.99 -14.14
N LEU A 91 5.56 -2.80 -13.80
CA LEU A 91 6.00 -2.86 -12.40
C LEU A 91 5.48 -1.65 -11.60
N ALA A 92 5.43 -0.48 -12.22
CA ALA A 92 4.85 0.71 -11.59
C ALA A 92 3.36 0.52 -11.29
N LEU A 93 2.61 -0.10 -12.19
CA LEU A 93 1.21 -0.46 -11.98
C LEU A 93 1.05 -1.49 -10.86
N GLN A 94 1.87 -2.54 -10.84
CA GLN A 94 1.86 -3.51 -9.73
C GLN A 94 2.20 -2.86 -8.38
N PHE A 95 3.15 -1.93 -8.36
CA PHE A 95 3.46 -1.14 -7.16
C PHE A 95 2.25 -0.34 -6.68
N TRP A 96 1.55 0.33 -7.60
CA TRP A 96 0.31 1.05 -7.29
C TRP A 96 -0.79 0.11 -6.77
N GLU A 97 -1.18 -0.90 -7.55
CA GLU A 97 -2.30 -1.80 -7.25
C GLU A 97 -2.13 -2.50 -5.89
N GLN A 98 -0.91 -2.93 -5.57
CA GLN A 98 -0.66 -3.74 -4.37
C GLN A 98 -0.33 -2.90 -3.13
N LEU A 99 0.30 -1.73 -3.31
CA LEU A 99 0.79 -0.91 -2.19
C LEU A 99 0.03 0.39 -1.99
N PHE A 100 -0.91 0.75 -2.86
CA PHE A 100 -1.80 1.87 -2.59
C PHE A 100 -2.63 1.60 -1.31
N PRO A 101 -2.65 2.52 -0.34
CA PRO A 101 -3.17 2.25 1.01
C PRO A 101 -4.70 2.28 1.11
N LEU A 102 -5.41 1.67 0.14
CA LEU A 102 -6.88 1.62 0.07
C LEU A 102 -7.53 1.00 1.32
N HIS A 103 -6.88 -0.01 1.91
CA HIS A 103 -7.37 -0.75 3.07
C HIS A 103 -7.34 0.05 4.39
N ARG A 104 -6.75 1.26 4.41
CA ARG A 104 -6.59 2.10 5.61
C ARG A 104 -7.71 3.12 5.74
N VAL A 105 -8.96 2.65 5.68
CA VAL A 105 -10.14 3.54 5.73
C VAL A 105 -10.21 4.32 7.06
N ALA A 106 -9.59 3.81 8.12
CA ALA A 106 -9.38 4.53 9.38
C ALA A 106 -8.65 5.86 9.27
N ASN A 107 -7.77 6.00 8.28
CA ASN A 107 -7.03 7.22 8.00
C ASN A 107 -7.42 7.79 6.62
N SER A 108 -8.62 7.46 6.14
CA SER A 108 -9.07 7.79 4.79
C SER A 108 -8.95 9.28 4.49
N SER A 109 -9.30 10.18 5.40
CA SER A 109 -9.17 11.64 5.18
C SER A 109 -7.72 12.07 4.90
N ARG A 110 -6.75 11.54 5.65
CA ARG A 110 -5.31 11.83 5.45
C ARG A 110 -4.77 11.20 4.16
N THR A 111 -5.27 10.03 3.79
CA THR A 111 -4.90 9.39 2.52
C THR A 111 -5.51 10.12 1.33
N LEU A 112 -6.79 10.53 1.42
CA LEU A 112 -7.48 11.34 0.42
C LEU A 112 -6.74 12.64 0.16
N ALA A 113 -6.37 13.38 1.23
CA ALA A 113 -5.60 14.61 1.10
C ALA A 113 -4.23 14.39 0.41
N ARG A 114 -3.53 13.29 0.73
CA ARG A 114 -2.25 12.94 0.08
C ARG A 114 -2.44 12.57 -1.39
N THR A 115 -3.49 11.81 -1.72
CA THR A 115 -3.79 11.45 -3.12
C THR A 115 -4.19 12.67 -3.94
N LEU A 116 -4.98 13.59 -3.37
CA LEU A 116 -5.35 14.83 -4.04
C LEU A 116 -4.11 15.69 -4.33
N ARG A 117 -3.26 15.92 -3.32
CA ARG A 117 -1.98 16.65 -3.50
C ARG A 117 -1.06 15.99 -4.52
N LEU A 118 -1.03 14.64 -4.54
CA LEU A 118 -0.30 13.92 -5.58
C LEU A 118 -0.83 14.31 -6.95
N ILE A 119 -2.14 14.21 -7.18
CA ILE A 119 -2.79 14.53 -8.47
C ILE A 119 -2.51 15.98 -8.90
N GLU A 120 -2.59 16.94 -7.97
CA GLU A 120 -2.31 18.36 -8.20
C GLU A 120 -0.84 18.61 -8.59
N ALA A 121 0.09 17.85 -8.02
CA ALA A 121 1.53 17.99 -8.28
C ALA A 121 2.04 17.26 -9.54
N LEU A 122 1.18 16.48 -10.23
CA LEU A 122 1.57 15.77 -11.45
C LEU A 122 1.66 16.73 -12.64
N GLY A 123 2.70 16.55 -13.46
CA GLY A 123 2.84 17.24 -14.75
C GLY A 123 2.01 16.59 -15.88
N GLU A 124 2.09 17.17 -17.08
CA GLU A 124 1.45 16.64 -18.29
C GLU A 124 2.06 15.31 -18.76
N ASP A 125 3.34 15.08 -18.49
CA ASP A 125 4.06 13.87 -18.90
C ASP A 125 3.78 12.65 -18.00
N GLU A 126 3.15 12.85 -16.84
CA GLU A 126 2.86 11.80 -15.85
C GLU A 126 1.47 11.16 -16.04
N LYS A 127 1.03 11.00 -17.31
CA LYS A 127 -0.34 10.57 -17.67
C LYS A 127 -0.79 9.26 -17.03
N LEU A 128 0.09 8.27 -17.01
CA LEU A 128 -0.23 6.96 -16.43
C LEU A 128 -0.46 7.05 -14.92
N LEU A 129 0.40 7.79 -14.21
CA LEU A 129 0.26 8.01 -12.78
C LEU A 129 -0.99 8.85 -12.46
N ARG A 130 -1.27 9.87 -13.27
CA ARG A 130 -2.48 10.70 -13.11
C ARG A 130 -3.74 9.86 -13.19
N ARG A 131 -3.82 8.99 -14.20
CA ARG A 131 -4.97 8.10 -14.39
C ARG A 131 -5.19 7.21 -13.16
N VAL A 132 -4.17 6.45 -12.75
CA VAL A 132 -4.34 5.52 -11.60
C VAL A 132 -4.57 6.25 -10.28
N ALA A 133 -4.03 7.47 -10.12
CA ALA A 133 -4.27 8.29 -8.95
C ALA A 133 -5.70 8.80 -8.86
N LEU A 134 -6.30 9.23 -9.98
CA LEU A 134 -7.72 9.59 -10.04
C LEU A 134 -8.60 8.37 -9.74
N ASP A 135 -8.34 7.23 -10.38
CA ASP A 135 -9.10 5.99 -10.14
C ASP A 135 -9.03 5.56 -8.66
N GLY A 136 -7.82 5.63 -8.06
CA GLY A 136 -7.62 5.31 -6.65
C GLY A 136 -8.23 6.33 -5.69
N TYR A 137 -8.30 7.60 -6.07
CA TYR A 137 -8.99 8.64 -5.30
C TYR A 137 -10.49 8.39 -5.25
N ASP A 138 -11.10 8.11 -6.40
CA ASP A 138 -12.53 7.79 -6.49
C ASP A 138 -12.87 6.51 -5.70
N GLU A 139 -12.01 5.50 -5.76
CA GLU A 139 -12.16 4.28 -4.96
C GLU A 139 -12.08 4.56 -3.45
N LEU A 140 -11.14 5.40 -3.01
CA LEU A 140 -11.03 5.82 -1.62
C LEU A 140 -12.26 6.60 -1.14
N LEU A 141 -12.77 7.52 -1.96
CA LEU A 141 -13.97 8.30 -1.64
C LEU A 141 -15.17 7.38 -1.43
N ARG A 142 -15.36 6.41 -2.33
CA ARG A 142 -16.46 5.45 -2.23
C ARG A 142 -16.31 4.57 -0.99
N ALA A 143 -15.12 4.04 -0.75
CA ALA A 143 -14.85 3.23 0.43
C ALA A 143 -15.07 4.00 1.74
N HIS A 144 -14.68 5.27 1.79
CA HIS A 144 -14.94 6.16 2.92
C HIS A 144 -16.44 6.39 3.13
N ALA A 145 -17.17 6.79 2.08
CA ALA A 145 -18.61 7.02 2.15
C ALA A 145 -19.40 5.77 2.58
N CYS A 146 -19.07 4.60 2.03
CA CYS A 146 -19.67 3.33 2.45
C CYS A 146 -19.46 3.07 3.94
N ARG A 147 -18.27 3.37 4.46
CA ARG A 147 -17.95 3.17 5.88
C ARG A 147 -18.74 4.10 6.78
N GLU A 148 -18.82 5.39 6.43
CA GLU A 148 -19.66 6.36 7.15
C GLU A 148 -21.11 5.89 7.20
N MET A 149 -21.66 5.41 6.09
CA MET A 149 -23.03 4.90 6.02
C MET A 149 -23.23 3.64 6.88
N CYS A 150 -22.32 2.66 6.82
CA CYS A 150 -22.37 1.48 7.69
C CYS A 150 -22.28 1.85 9.17
N TRP A 151 -21.51 2.89 9.50
CA TRP A 151 -21.38 3.39 10.87
C TRP A 151 -22.64 4.08 11.37
N VAL A 152 -23.23 4.99 10.60
CA VAL A 152 -24.52 5.63 10.94
C VAL A 152 -25.61 4.58 11.17
N GLN A 153 -25.65 3.54 10.34
CA GLN A 153 -26.61 2.43 10.49
C GLN A 153 -26.36 1.55 11.72
N SER A 154 -25.12 1.49 12.23
CA SER A 154 -24.76 0.68 13.40
C SER A 154 -25.21 1.29 14.74
N GLY A 155 -25.81 2.48 14.75
CA GLY A 155 -26.34 3.13 15.96
C GLY A 155 -25.28 3.72 16.90
N THR A 156 -24.02 3.80 16.46
CA THR A 156 -22.94 4.48 17.19
C THR A 156 -22.92 5.96 16.81
N ALA A 157 -23.08 6.86 17.80
CA ALA A 157 -23.38 8.27 17.55
C ALA A 157 -22.23 9.11 16.97
N SER A 158 -21.02 8.57 16.82
CA SER A 158 -19.86 9.21 16.19
C SER A 158 -18.71 8.22 16.02
N LEU A 159 -17.80 8.49 15.06
CA LEU A 159 -16.56 7.73 14.90
C LEU A 159 -15.68 7.87 16.15
N PRO A 160 -14.89 6.86 16.55
CA PRO A 160 -13.89 7.01 17.62
C PRO A 160 -12.93 8.19 17.32
N GLN A 161 -12.53 8.97 18.33
CA GLN A 161 -11.66 10.16 18.12
C GLN A 161 -10.29 9.84 17.49
N GLU A 162 -9.77 8.61 17.62
CA GLU A 162 -8.56 8.17 16.92
C GLU A 162 -8.74 8.08 15.38
N GLU A 163 -9.99 8.06 14.92
CA GLU A 163 -10.42 7.89 13.54
C GLU A 163 -11.01 9.18 12.95
N GLN A 164 -11.38 10.14 13.81
CA GLN A 164 -11.77 11.50 13.42
C GLN A 164 -10.50 12.31 13.12
N GLY A 165 -9.91 12.11 11.93
CA GLY A 165 -8.92 13.01 11.34
C GLY A 165 -7.89 13.56 12.32
N GLY A 166 -6.89 12.75 12.69
CA GLY A 166 -5.72 13.25 13.41
C GLY A 166 -5.13 14.46 12.71
N ASP A 167 -4.79 15.47 13.52
CA ASP A 167 -4.22 16.78 13.16
C ASP A 167 -3.50 16.80 11.81
N LEU A 168 -4.00 17.65 10.90
CA LEU A 168 -3.48 17.80 9.53
C LEU A 168 -2.18 18.61 9.49
N SER A 169 -1.68 19.11 10.63
CA SER A 169 -0.37 19.79 10.77
C SER A 169 0.79 18.97 10.16
N ASP A 170 0.73 17.65 10.29
CA ASP A 170 1.65 16.64 9.72
C ASP A 170 1.71 16.63 8.17
N LEU A 171 0.88 17.42 7.49
CA LEU A 171 0.88 17.58 6.05
C LEU A 171 1.73 18.78 5.59
N GLU A 172 2.19 19.66 6.47
CA GLU A 172 3.05 20.80 6.08
C GLU A 172 4.53 20.40 5.93
N ASP A 173 4.93 19.24 6.46
CA ASP A 173 6.33 18.82 6.64
C ASP A 173 6.95 18.02 5.47
N THR A 174 6.50 18.23 4.23
CA THR A 174 7.11 17.58 3.06
C THR A 174 7.55 18.60 2.02
N ASP A 175 8.71 19.19 2.26
CA ASP A 175 9.60 19.79 1.25
C ASP A 175 10.58 18.72 0.72
#